data_AF-A0A1W0XBD2-F1
#
_entry.id   AF-A0A1W0XBD2-F1
#
_cell.length_a   1.000
_cell.length_b   1.000
_cell.length_c   1.000
_cell.angle_alpha   90.00
_cell.angle_beta   90.00
_cell.angle_gamma   90.00
#
_symmetry.space_group_name_H-M   'P 1'
#
loop_
_entity.id
_entity.type
_entity.pdbx_description
1 polymer ?
#
loop_
_entity_poly.entity_id
_entity_poly.type
_entity_poly.pdbx_seq_one_letter_code
_entity_poly.pdbx_strand_id
1 'polypeptide(L)'
;MLYYSAVVWELLLLPELCDASSSLGALDIEIISPASMTVKQFGGLPFVGPAFNLAVTDVRRQFPKLNVTQKFIVGFNESLSDGECGENDVLLTEYYYRRRLDTLHGRQRRWTLFIYSGCGVGLTSNLQIATGLNKVVIISGVSSPYVTEKAAFPTILTTVLSPISPASYATVVKLVQFYGWTTVIVVTEIGGVNTGYEIGGRAVYSLLRAAIPPIDATFVPVSLTGNVATSVLVALLEQFRATSRIMFLSADSLPANKLLIQARLQGMTDGSYVYLITSALTLPYDGSRLRNVSNEYHFKEARHSYSSCLMVALGIDHQFVQGLAVADSNPYVNIWKATSQSEYNYTYPANKRPTLHVASAYAAVTIVAQVGTFAFPKATILGYYIHQLHERFKVADQLRRQEPPFDFDDGALLARQFFNRTFQTNVGNLTLNHVGQRIPQTLVGYYDPDKDVFVPYLVYEPTSDSSTFESLQQSRWLNGPWPVPSEPLCGFSGLRCKTSNMLIMIITGIAVGGIATCLCIYCVIQRFFYYQRLHQLWWNLDPNLLMQMEQWRRQQAKSALGRFGAILCVGSVRALD
;
A
#
# COMPACT_ATOMS: atom_id res chain seq x y z
N MET A 1 3.55 50.69 -42.80
CA MET A 1 2.19 50.15 -43.02
C MET A 1 1.99 49.45 -44.38
N LEU A 2 2.92 49.52 -45.34
CA LEU A 2 2.77 48.87 -46.66
C LEU A 2 3.43 47.48 -46.79
N TYR A 3 4.14 46.99 -45.76
CA TYR A 3 4.77 45.66 -45.77
C TYR A 3 3.91 44.54 -45.14
N TYR A 4 2.83 44.89 -44.42
CA TYR A 4 1.95 43.91 -43.77
C TYR A 4 0.84 43.39 -44.68
N SER A 5 0.54 44.04 -45.81
CA SER A 5 -0.55 43.60 -46.70
C SER A 5 -0.12 42.59 -47.77
N ALA A 6 1.18 42.46 -48.06
CA ALA A 6 1.68 41.52 -49.07
C ALA A 6 1.70 40.07 -48.54
N VAL A 7 2.09 39.88 -47.26
CA VAL A 7 2.17 38.55 -46.64
C VAL A 7 0.77 37.94 -46.39
N VAL A 8 -0.24 38.78 -46.14
CA VAL A 8 -1.63 38.32 -45.93
C VAL A 8 -2.28 37.88 -47.25
N TRP A 9 -1.87 38.45 -48.38
CA TRP A 9 -2.41 38.07 -49.71
C TRP A 9 -1.77 36.80 -50.29
N GLU A 10 -0.50 36.51 -50.02
CA GLU A 10 0.13 35.23 -50.44
C GLU A 10 -0.39 34.03 -49.64
N LEU A 11 -0.83 34.21 -48.39
CA LEU A 11 -1.41 33.14 -47.57
C LEU A 11 -2.85 32.77 -47.97
N LEU A 12 -3.57 33.63 -48.71
CA LEU A 12 -4.94 33.37 -49.18
C LEU A 12 -5.00 32.65 -50.54
N LEU A 13 -3.87 32.47 -51.23
CA LEU A 13 -3.80 31.90 -52.58
C LEU A 13 -3.23 30.45 -52.63
N LEU A 14 -3.15 29.75 -51.51
CA LEU A 14 -2.75 28.33 -51.48
C LEU A 14 -3.90 27.40 -51.01
N PRO A 15 -4.95 27.16 -51.86
CA PRO A 15 -5.96 26.13 -51.59
C PRO A 15 -5.37 24.72 -51.47
N GLU A 16 -4.20 24.47 -52.06
CA GLU A 16 -3.57 23.14 -52.11
C GLU A 16 -2.89 22.69 -50.81
N LEU A 17 -2.64 23.60 -49.85
CA LEU A 17 -1.99 23.24 -48.58
C LEU A 17 -2.95 22.71 -47.51
N CYS A 18 -4.26 22.89 -47.68
CA CYS A 18 -5.27 22.29 -46.80
C CYS A 18 -5.52 20.80 -47.09
N ASP A 19 -5.26 20.35 -48.32
CA ASP A 19 -5.55 18.96 -48.73
C ASP A 19 -4.46 17.96 -48.32
N ALA A 20 -3.24 18.42 -48.01
CA ALA A 20 -2.16 17.56 -47.51
C ALA A 20 -2.41 17.02 -46.09
N SER A 21 -3.41 17.53 -45.36
CA SER A 21 -3.83 17.02 -44.04
C SER A 21 -4.68 15.73 -44.13
N SER A 22 -5.11 15.32 -45.32
CA SER A 22 -6.07 14.21 -45.50
C SER A 22 -5.43 12.81 -45.57
N SER A 23 -4.10 12.70 -45.68
CA SER A 23 -3.43 11.42 -45.95
C SER A 23 -2.68 10.79 -44.77
N LEU A 24 -2.70 11.38 -43.56
CA LEU A 24 -2.23 10.66 -42.38
C LEU A 24 -3.24 9.55 -42.02
N GLY A 25 -2.99 8.35 -42.56
CA GLY A 25 -3.78 7.16 -42.29
C GLY A 25 -3.98 6.89 -40.80
N ALA A 26 -5.16 6.42 -40.44
CA ALA A 26 -5.56 6.09 -39.07
C ALA A 26 -4.56 5.12 -38.41
N LEU A 27 -4.34 5.28 -37.09
CA LEU A 27 -3.55 4.33 -36.31
C LEU A 27 -4.40 3.10 -36.01
N ASP A 28 -3.95 1.93 -36.47
CA ASP A 28 -4.59 0.66 -36.13
C ASP A 28 -4.13 0.23 -34.73
N ILE A 29 -5.06 0.08 -33.78
CA ILE A 29 -4.79 -0.47 -32.45
C ILE A 29 -5.46 -1.84 -32.35
N GLU A 30 -4.67 -2.88 -32.08
CA GLU A 30 -5.13 -4.23 -31.86
C GLU A 30 -4.94 -4.63 -30.39
N ILE A 31 -6.04 -4.90 -29.71
CA ILE A 31 -6.08 -5.34 -28.32
C ILE A 31 -6.35 -6.84 -28.31
N ILE A 32 -5.42 -7.61 -27.75
CA ILE A 32 -5.58 -9.05 -27.54
C ILE A 32 -5.90 -9.28 -26.06
N SER A 33 -7.04 -9.89 -25.78
CA SER A 33 -7.54 -10.08 -24.42
C SER A 33 -7.79 -11.55 -24.09
N PRO A 34 -6.82 -12.21 -23.45
CA PRO A 34 -7.06 -13.50 -22.82
C PRO A 34 -8.13 -13.34 -21.74
N ALA A 35 -9.20 -14.13 -21.88
CA ALA A 35 -10.39 -14.03 -21.06
C ALA A 35 -10.91 -15.42 -20.68
N SER A 36 -11.75 -15.47 -19.65
CA SER A 36 -12.43 -16.68 -19.20
C SER A 36 -13.94 -16.42 -19.18
N MET A 37 -14.74 -17.42 -19.54
CA MET A 37 -16.20 -17.36 -19.44
C MET A 37 -16.71 -17.65 -18.02
N THR A 38 -15.82 -17.88 -17.05
CA THR A 38 -16.20 -18.20 -15.67
C THR A 38 -16.94 -17.05 -15.00
N VAL A 39 -18.02 -17.38 -14.29
CA VAL A 39 -18.73 -16.45 -13.39
C VAL A 39 -18.19 -16.49 -11.96
N LYS A 40 -17.20 -17.35 -11.67
CA LYS A 40 -16.58 -17.51 -10.36
C LYS A 40 -15.56 -16.41 -10.03
N GLN A 41 -15.13 -15.62 -11.03
CA GLN A 41 -14.12 -14.59 -10.87
C GLN A 41 -14.61 -13.24 -11.37
N PHE A 42 -14.24 -12.16 -10.69
CA PHE A 42 -14.69 -10.81 -11.04
C PHE A 42 -14.20 -10.32 -12.42
N GLY A 43 -13.10 -10.89 -12.91
CA GLY A 43 -12.55 -10.63 -14.23
C GLY A 43 -13.09 -11.52 -15.37
N GLY A 44 -14.07 -12.38 -15.06
CA GLY A 44 -14.75 -13.19 -16.06
C GLY A 44 -15.44 -12.35 -17.12
N LEU A 45 -15.39 -12.81 -18.36
CA LEU A 45 -15.92 -12.11 -19.53
C LEU A 45 -17.42 -11.76 -19.41
N PRO A 46 -18.29 -12.58 -18.78
CA PRO A 46 -19.68 -12.19 -18.56
C PRO A 46 -19.85 -10.93 -17.68
N PHE A 47 -18.83 -10.55 -16.91
CA PHE A 47 -18.83 -9.31 -16.13
C PHE A 47 -18.17 -8.16 -16.90
N VAL A 48 -16.97 -8.37 -17.44
CA VAL A 48 -16.11 -7.29 -17.96
C VAL A 48 -16.18 -7.11 -19.47
N GLY A 49 -16.64 -8.12 -20.22
CA GLY A 49 -16.86 -8.07 -21.66
C GLY A 49 -17.77 -6.91 -22.12
N PRO A 50 -18.91 -6.64 -21.45
CA PRO A 50 -19.74 -5.46 -21.74
C PRO A 50 -18.99 -4.13 -21.68
N ALA A 51 -18.10 -3.98 -20.69
CA ALA A 51 -17.33 -2.77 -20.50
C ALA A 51 -16.28 -2.59 -21.60
N PHE A 52 -15.65 -3.67 -22.03
CA PHE A 52 -14.75 -3.66 -23.19
C PHE A 52 -15.47 -3.26 -24.47
N ASN A 53 -16.61 -3.89 -24.77
CA ASN A 53 -17.39 -3.61 -25.98
C ASN A 53 -17.86 -2.15 -26.02
N LEU A 54 -18.35 -1.65 -24.88
CA LEU A 54 -18.74 -0.25 -24.75
C LEU A 54 -17.54 0.70 -24.91
N ALA A 55 -16.40 0.39 -24.29
CA ALA A 55 -15.21 1.24 -24.37
C ALA A 55 -14.65 1.32 -25.80
N VAL A 56 -14.62 0.21 -26.55
CA VAL A 56 -14.22 0.23 -27.97
C VAL A 56 -15.17 1.12 -28.79
N THR A 57 -16.47 1.03 -28.53
CA THR A 57 -17.48 1.86 -29.21
C THR A 57 -17.29 3.34 -28.90
N ASP A 58 -17.11 3.68 -27.63
CA ASP A 58 -16.88 5.06 -27.18
C ASP A 58 -15.55 5.62 -27.71
N VAL A 59 -14.49 4.80 -27.75
CA VAL A 59 -13.20 5.19 -28.31
C VAL A 59 -13.30 5.50 -29.81
N ARG A 60 -13.99 4.68 -30.60
CA ARG A 60 -14.18 4.94 -32.04
C ARG A 60 -14.94 6.24 -32.28
N ARG A 61 -15.90 6.56 -31.41
CA ARG A 61 -16.66 7.82 -31.47
C ARG A 61 -15.81 9.02 -31.06
N GLN A 62 -15.04 8.91 -29.98
CA GLN A 62 -14.25 10.02 -29.42
C GLN A 62 -12.95 10.28 -30.18
N PHE A 63 -12.37 9.23 -30.78
CA PHE A 63 -11.07 9.28 -31.45
C PHE A 63 -11.18 8.70 -32.87
N PRO A 64 -11.81 9.42 -33.82
CA PRO A 64 -12.10 8.90 -35.18
C PRO A 64 -10.85 8.60 -36.02
N LYS A 65 -9.67 9.09 -35.61
CA LYS A 65 -8.38 8.78 -36.24
C LYS A 65 -7.75 7.47 -35.73
N LEU A 66 -8.36 6.82 -34.74
CA LEU A 66 -7.93 5.56 -34.20
C LEU A 66 -8.87 4.45 -34.69
N ASN A 67 -8.29 3.42 -35.29
CA ASN A 67 -9.01 2.21 -35.63
C ASN A 67 -8.73 1.15 -34.56
N VAL A 68 -9.57 1.12 -33.51
CA VAL A 68 -9.39 0.21 -32.38
C VAL A 68 -10.20 -1.06 -32.58
N THR A 69 -9.52 -2.21 -32.43
CA THR A 69 -10.11 -3.54 -32.48
C THR A 69 -9.71 -4.32 -31.23
N GLN A 70 -10.62 -5.16 -30.73
CA GLN A 70 -10.36 -6.03 -29.60
C GLN A 70 -10.76 -7.46 -29.93
N LYS A 71 -9.87 -8.40 -29.61
CA LYS A 71 -10.12 -9.83 -29.77
C LYS A 71 -9.99 -10.53 -28.42
N PHE A 72 -11.07 -11.22 -28.02
CA PHE A 72 -11.02 -12.12 -26.89
C PHE A 72 -10.46 -13.47 -27.30
N ILE A 73 -9.49 -13.97 -26.52
CA ILE A 73 -8.99 -15.33 -26.60
C ILE A 73 -9.58 -16.08 -25.41
N VAL A 74 -10.53 -16.96 -25.69
CA VAL A 74 -11.28 -17.71 -24.68
C VAL A 74 -10.91 -19.18 -24.82
N GLY A 75 -10.25 -19.72 -23.80
CA GLY A 75 -10.02 -21.16 -23.69
C GLY A 75 -11.32 -21.88 -23.33
N PHE A 76 -11.81 -22.70 -24.25
CA PHE A 76 -12.87 -23.67 -23.96
C PHE A 76 -12.18 -24.97 -23.56
N ASN A 77 -12.16 -25.25 -22.26
CA ASN A 77 -11.81 -26.59 -21.79
C ASN A 77 -13.08 -27.24 -21.24
N GLU A 78 -13.76 -28.03 -22.08
CA GLU A 78 -14.98 -28.76 -21.70
C GLU A 78 -14.74 -29.73 -20.53
N SER A 79 -13.47 -30.10 -20.28
CA SER A 79 -13.09 -31.02 -19.19
C SER A 79 -12.95 -30.38 -17.82
N LEU A 80 -12.88 -29.04 -17.73
CA LEU A 80 -12.75 -28.33 -16.44
C LEU A 80 -14.15 -28.11 -15.85
N SER A 81 -14.71 -29.17 -15.25
CA SER A 81 -15.96 -29.12 -14.49
C SER A 81 -15.95 -28.10 -13.33
N ASP A 82 -14.77 -27.61 -12.93
CA ASP A 82 -14.63 -26.78 -11.73
C ASP A 82 -14.35 -25.30 -11.94
N GLY A 83 -14.48 -24.78 -13.16
CA GLY A 83 -14.39 -23.34 -13.40
C GLY A 83 -13.02 -22.74 -13.05
N GLU A 84 -11.99 -23.59 -13.05
CA GLU A 84 -10.61 -23.19 -13.20
C GLU A 84 -10.46 -22.52 -14.56
N CYS A 85 -9.70 -21.44 -14.61
CA CYS A 85 -9.43 -20.83 -15.90
C CYS A 85 -8.46 -21.71 -16.64
N GLY A 86 -8.87 -22.14 -17.83
CA GLY A 86 -7.99 -22.88 -18.72
C GLY A 86 -6.69 -22.14 -18.96
N GLU A 87 -5.63 -22.91 -19.19
CA GLU A 87 -4.37 -22.43 -19.70
C GLU A 87 -4.63 -21.75 -21.06
N ASN A 88 -4.53 -20.41 -21.05
CA ASN A 88 -4.78 -19.59 -22.23
C ASN A 88 -3.48 -19.25 -22.99
N ASP A 89 -2.32 -19.68 -22.50
CA ASP A 89 -1.02 -19.32 -23.05
C ASP A 89 -0.76 -19.98 -24.40
N VAL A 90 -1.11 -21.25 -24.59
CA VAL A 90 -1.02 -21.94 -25.89
C VAL A 90 -1.90 -21.25 -26.93
N LEU A 91 -3.18 -20.99 -26.60
CA LEU A 91 -4.12 -20.32 -27.51
C LEU A 91 -3.71 -18.89 -27.81
N LEU A 92 -3.19 -18.16 -26.81
CA LEU A 92 -2.67 -16.82 -26.99
C LEU A 92 -1.46 -16.81 -27.92
N THR A 93 -0.52 -17.72 -27.69
CA THR A 93 0.70 -17.86 -28.48
C THR A 93 0.36 -18.27 -29.92
N GLU A 94 -0.50 -19.27 -30.10
CA GLU A 94 -0.98 -19.70 -31.42
C GLU A 94 -1.66 -18.54 -32.16
N TYR A 95 -2.60 -17.85 -31.51
CA TYR A 95 -3.29 -16.70 -32.10
C TYR A 95 -2.30 -15.61 -32.53
N TYR A 96 -1.38 -15.23 -31.64
CA TYR A 96 -0.42 -14.16 -31.90
C TYR A 96 0.51 -14.51 -33.07
N TYR A 97 1.13 -15.69 -33.04
CA TYR A 97 2.11 -16.08 -34.06
C TYR A 97 1.47 -16.44 -35.40
N ARG A 98 0.31 -17.12 -35.41
CA ARG A 98 -0.42 -17.40 -36.66
C ARG A 98 -0.79 -16.10 -37.38
N ARG A 99 -1.31 -15.12 -36.63
CA ARG A 99 -1.72 -13.83 -37.19
C ARG A 99 -0.55 -12.94 -37.59
N ARG A 100 0.60 -13.05 -36.90
CA ARG A 100 1.82 -12.34 -37.29
C ARG A 100 2.29 -12.73 -38.69
N LEU A 101 2.11 -14.00 -39.08
CA LEU A 101 2.43 -14.46 -40.43
C LEU A 101 1.57 -13.75 -41.48
N ASP A 102 0.30 -13.44 -41.17
CA ASP A 102 -0.61 -12.72 -42.06
C ASP A 102 -0.26 -11.22 -42.20
N THR A 103 0.36 -10.61 -41.17
CA THR A 103 0.61 -9.16 -41.11
C THR A 103 2.00 -8.71 -41.59
N LEU A 104 2.95 -9.64 -41.74
CA LEU A 104 4.30 -9.36 -42.27
C LEU A 104 4.31 -8.77 -43.69
N HIS A 105 3.16 -8.68 -44.36
CA HIS A 105 3.05 -8.24 -45.75
C HIS A 105 2.43 -6.85 -46.00
N GLY A 106 2.14 -6.00 -44.99
CA GLY A 106 1.61 -4.69 -45.39
C GLY A 106 1.23 -3.56 -44.44
N ARG A 107 1.51 -3.55 -43.14
CA ARG A 107 1.18 -2.34 -42.32
C ARG A 107 2.24 -1.99 -41.28
N GLN A 108 3.00 -0.93 -41.54
CA GLN A 108 3.95 -0.30 -40.61
C GLN A 108 3.28 0.54 -39.49
N ARG A 109 1.95 0.51 -39.32
CA ARG A 109 1.22 1.40 -38.38
C ARG A 109 0.20 0.66 -37.52
N ARG A 110 0.57 -0.50 -36.98
CA ARG A 110 -0.30 -1.24 -36.05
C ARG A 110 0.32 -1.34 -34.67
N TRP A 111 -0.36 -0.80 -33.67
CA TRP A 111 0.00 -1.00 -32.27
C TRP A 111 -0.74 -2.21 -31.71
N THR A 112 0.00 -3.27 -31.38
CA THR A 112 -0.55 -4.48 -30.75
C THR A 112 -0.21 -4.50 -29.26
N LEU A 113 -1.20 -4.75 -28.40
CA LEU A 113 -1.02 -4.85 -26.95
C LEU A 113 -1.96 -5.87 -26.32
N PHE A 114 -1.67 -6.22 -25.07
CA PHE A 114 -2.46 -7.19 -24.32
C PHE A 114 -3.25 -6.52 -23.19
N ILE A 115 -4.53 -6.85 -23.05
CA ILE A 115 -5.34 -6.47 -21.89
C ILE A 115 -5.91 -7.72 -21.23
N TYR A 116 -5.46 -8.02 -20.01
CA TYR A 116 -5.84 -9.21 -19.25
C TYR A 116 -7.06 -8.93 -18.38
N SER A 117 -8.18 -9.57 -18.74
CA SER A 117 -9.46 -9.33 -18.11
C SER A 117 -9.66 -10.09 -16.81
N GLY A 118 -8.94 -11.19 -16.58
CA GLY A 118 -8.88 -11.86 -15.30
C GLY A 118 -8.82 -13.38 -15.39
N CYS A 119 -7.66 -13.91 -15.01
CA CYS A 119 -7.52 -15.13 -14.22
C CYS A 119 -6.08 -15.29 -13.74
N GLY A 120 -5.88 -15.78 -12.52
CA GLY A 120 -4.56 -15.92 -11.90
C GLY A 120 -3.71 -17.07 -12.45
N VAL A 121 -4.30 -18.23 -12.80
CA VAL A 121 -3.54 -19.47 -13.04
C VAL A 121 -2.58 -19.34 -14.23
N GLY A 122 -3.03 -18.76 -15.34
CA GLY A 122 -2.18 -18.50 -16.51
C GLY A 122 -1.57 -17.10 -16.55
N LEU A 123 -1.77 -16.26 -15.53
CA LEU A 123 -1.33 -14.85 -15.60
C LEU A 123 0.19 -14.77 -15.74
N THR A 124 0.94 -15.50 -14.92
CA THR A 124 2.41 -15.43 -14.93
C THR A 124 3.01 -15.80 -16.28
N SER A 125 2.60 -16.93 -16.87
CA SER A 125 3.08 -17.36 -18.19
C SER A 125 2.72 -16.34 -19.27
N ASN A 126 1.50 -15.83 -19.25
CA ASN A 126 1.03 -14.83 -20.20
C ASN A 126 1.78 -13.48 -20.09
N LEU A 127 2.09 -13.06 -18.86
CA LEU A 127 2.91 -11.87 -18.61
C LEU A 127 4.33 -12.07 -19.14
N GLN A 128 4.94 -13.24 -18.91
CA GLN A 128 6.26 -13.58 -19.44
C GLN A 128 6.28 -13.58 -20.96
N ILE A 129 5.28 -14.18 -21.61
CA ILE A 129 5.14 -14.16 -23.08
C ILE A 129 5.08 -12.72 -23.58
N ALA A 130 4.19 -11.90 -23.03
CA ALA A 130 4.01 -10.53 -23.49
C ALA A 130 5.23 -9.64 -23.22
N THR A 131 5.95 -9.85 -22.11
CA THR A 131 7.23 -9.19 -21.85
C THR A 131 8.32 -9.66 -22.82
N GLY A 132 8.41 -10.95 -23.12
CA GLY A 132 9.34 -11.48 -24.13
C GLY A 132 9.06 -10.96 -25.54
N LEU A 133 7.79 -10.67 -25.85
CA LEU A 133 7.36 -10.01 -27.08
C LEU A 133 7.56 -8.48 -27.08
N ASN A 134 8.05 -7.91 -25.97
CA ASN A 134 8.13 -6.49 -25.68
C ASN A 134 6.82 -5.75 -26.02
N LYS A 135 5.68 -6.25 -25.56
CA LYS A 135 4.37 -5.60 -25.76
C LYS A 135 3.82 -5.04 -24.45
N VAL A 136 3.11 -3.92 -24.56
CA VAL A 136 2.38 -3.34 -23.42
C VAL A 136 1.37 -4.35 -22.91
N VAL A 137 1.32 -4.49 -21.60
CA VAL A 137 0.37 -5.35 -20.91
C VAL A 137 -0.40 -4.53 -19.89
N ILE A 138 -1.72 -4.55 -19.99
CA ILE A 138 -2.62 -3.91 -19.01
C ILE A 138 -3.40 -5.00 -18.29
N ILE A 139 -3.22 -5.12 -16.98
CA ILE A 139 -4.01 -6.03 -16.15
C ILE A 139 -5.23 -5.26 -15.64
N SER A 140 -6.45 -5.71 -15.98
CA SER A 140 -7.68 -4.97 -15.67
C SER A 140 -8.63 -5.69 -14.71
N GLY A 141 -8.45 -6.99 -14.44
CA GLY A 141 -9.38 -7.74 -13.58
C GLY A 141 -8.79 -8.59 -12.47
N VAL A 142 -7.47 -8.66 -12.33
CA VAL A 142 -6.79 -9.31 -11.18
C VAL A 142 -5.60 -8.45 -10.77
N SER A 143 -5.13 -8.58 -9.52
CA SER A 143 -3.88 -7.95 -9.11
C SER A 143 -2.69 -8.89 -9.33
N SER A 144 -1.50 -8.32 -9.48
CA SER A 144 -0.26 -9.07 -9.61
C SER A 144 0.89 -8.33 -8.90
N PRO A 145 1.74 -9.05 -8.16
CA PRO A 145 2.94 -8.45 -7.57
C PRO A 145 3.97 -8.04 -8.64
N TYR A 146 3.92 -8.61 -9.85
CA TYR A 146 4.86 -8.31 -10.93
C TYR A 146 4.74 -6.87 -11.46
N VAL A 147 3.61 -6.19 -11.20
CA VAL A 147 3.42 -4.80 -11.59
C VAL A 147 4.52 -3.89 -11.01
N THR A 148 4.99 -4.16 -9.79
CA THR A 148 6.02 -3.34 -9.14
C THR A 148 7.45 -3.72 -9.55
N GLU A 149 7.65 -4.87 -10.20
CA GLU A 149 8.97 -5.40 -10.56
C GLU A 149 9.38 -5.00 -11.98
N LYS A 150 9.66 -3.69 -12.19
CA LYS A 150 9.96 -3.15 -13.52
C LYS A 150 11.25 -3.65 -14.16
N ALA A 151 12.17 -4.20 -13.37
CA ALA A 151 13.38 -4.82 -13.89
C ALA A 151 13.05 -6.09 -14.69
N ALA A 152 12.14 -6.93 -14.20
CA ALA A 152 11.72 -8.15 -14.88
C ALA A 152 10.56 -7.92 -15.85
N PHE A 153 9.66 -6.98 -15.52
CA PHE A 153 8.42 -6.75 -16.26
C PHE A 153 8.20 -5.27 -16.63
N PRO A 154 9.04 -4.70 -17.52
CA PRO A 154 9.01 -3.28 -17.86
C PRO A 154 7.75 -2.84 -18.61
N THR A 155 7.01 -3.77 -19.22
CA THR A 155 5.85 -3.47 -20.08
C THR A 155 4.50 -3.56 -19.39
N ILE A 156 4.47 -4.02 -18.13
CA ILE A 156 3.23 -4.27 -17.39
C ILE A 156 2.74 -2.99 -16.72
N LEU A 157 1.43 -2.79 -16.72
CA LEU A 157 0.73 -1.83 -15.88
C LEU A 157 -0.63 -2.40 -15.47
N THR A 158 -1.33 -1.76 -14.52
CA THR A 158 -2.64 -2.22 -14.09
C THR A 158 -3.63 -1.10 -13.85
N THR A 159 -4.86 -1.30 -14.30
CA THR A 159 -6.02 -0.43 -14.02
C THR A 159 -6.91 -1.00 -12.91
N VAL A 160 -6.59 -2.19 -12.38
CA VAL A 160 -7.39 -2.88 -11.38
C VAL A 160 -7.39 -2.11 -10.05
N LEU A 161 -8.55 -2.05 -9.40
CA LEU A 161 -8.65 -1.71 -7.99
C LEU A 161 -8.98 -3.00 -7.24
N SER A 162 -8.03 -3.48 -6.44
CA SER A 162 -8.18 -4.70 -5.64
C SER A 162 -7.68 -4.47 -4.22
N PRO A 163 -8.40 -4.94 -3.19
CA PRO A 163 -7.92 -4.92 -1.80
C PRO A 163 -6.73 -5.87 -1.59
N ILE A 164 -6.52 -6.80 -2.52
CA ILE A 164 -5.39 -7.72 -2.59
C ILE A 164 -4.46 -7.17 -3.67
N SER A 165 -3.84 -6.02 -3.42
CA SER A 165 -2.91 -5.37 -4.35
C SER A 165 -1.68 -4.83 -3.65
N PRO A 166 -0.54 -4.63 -4.34
CA PRO A 166 0.66 -4.05 -3.73
C PRO A 166 0.41 -2.70 -3.04
N ALA A 167 -0.53 -1.90 -3.56
CA ALA A 167 -0.89 -0.62 -2.97
C ALA A 167 -1.60 -0.81 -1.62
N SER A 168 -2.56 -1.74 -1.56
CA SER A 168 -3.25 -2.08 -0.31
C SER A 168 -2.29 -2.66 0.74
N TYR A 169 -1.31 -3.48 0.33
CA TYR A 169 -0.29 -4.01 1.25
C TYR A 169 0.63 -2.90 1.77
N ALA A 170 1.03 -1.96 0.91
CA ALA A 170 1.79 -0.80 1.32
C ALA A 170 1.03 0.06 2.34
N THR A 171 -0.30 0.18 2.22
CA THR A 171 -1.11 0.89 3.23
C THR A 171 -1.04 0.24 4.60
N VAL A 172 -1.04 -1.10 4.69
CA VAL A 172 -0.89 -1.80 5.98
C VAL A 172 0.44 -1.44 6.64
N VAL A 173 1.54 -1.47 5.87
CA VAL A 173 2.87 -1.12 6.38
C VAL A 173 2.92 0.35 6.81
N LYS A 174 2.33 1.25 6.02
CA LYS A 174 2.22 2.66 6.38
C LYS A 174 1.42 2.87 7.64
N LEU A 175 0.36 2.10 7.86
CA LEU A 175 -0.47 2.18 9.08
C LEU A 175 0.33 1.76 10.31
N VAL A 176 1.11 0.68 10.18
CA VAL A 176 2.02 0.20 11.24
C VAL A 176 3.08 1.27 11.58
N GLN A 177 3.67 1.89 10.56
CA GLN A 177 4.61 3.01 10.74
C GLN A 177 3.94 4.23 11.38
N PHE A 178 2.72 4.58 10.94
CA PHE A 178 1.97 5.73 11.41
C PHE A 178 1.70 5.67 12.93
N TYR A 179 1.39 4.48 13.46
CA TYR A 179 1.17 4.27 14.89
C TYR A 179 2.44 3.91 15.69
N GLY A 180 3.60 3.83 15.04
CA GLY A 180 4.85 3.44 15.70
C GLY A 180 4.83 2.01 16.24
N TRP A 181 4.05 1.12 15.62
CA TRP A 181 4.01 -0.29 16.00
C TRP A 181 5.29 -1.00 15.55
N THR A 182 5.93 -1.69 16.49
CA THR A 182 7.26 -2.30 16.31
C THR A 182 7.22 -3.82 16.19
N THR A 183 6.14 -4.46 16.66
CA THR A 183 5.93 -5.91 16.57
C THR A 183 4.60 -6.20 15.89
N VAL A 184 4.59 -7.08 14.89
CA VAL A 184 3.37 -7.47 14.16
C VAL A 184 3.37 -8.97 13.89
N ILE A 185 2.26 -9.66 14.14
CA ILE A 185 2.07 -11.03 13.63
C ILE A 185 1.24 -10.99 12.35
N VAL A 186 1.71 -11.67 11.30
CA VAL A 186 1.01 -11.80 10.02
C VAL A 186 0.47 -13.22 9.94
N VAL A 187 -0.83 -13.37 10.18
CA VAL A 187 -1.54 -14.65 10.06
C VAL A 187 -2.16 -14.71 8.67
N THR A 188 -1.89 -15.79 7.95
CA THR A 188 -2.26 -15.91 6.54
C THR A 188 -2.94 -17.23 6.26
N GLU A 189 -4.10 -17.17 5.61
CA GLU A 189 -4.82 -18.35 5.13
C GLU A 189 -4.05 -19.04 4.00
N ILE A 190 -3.80 -20.33 4.14
CA ILE A 190 -3.29 -21.20 3.09
C ILE A 190 -4.35 -22.24 2.68
N GLY A 191 -4.40 -22.57 1.40
CA GLY A 191 -5.36 -23.55 0.87
C GLY A 191 -6.82 -23.07 0.82
N GLY A 192 -7.07 -21.79 1.11
CA GLY A 192 -8.39 -21.19 0.94
C GLY A 192 -8.80 -21.03 -0.53
N VAL A 193 -10.08 -20.71 -0.76
CA VAL A 193 -10.67 -20.53 -2.11
C VAL A 193 -9.93 -19.47 -2.94
N ASN A 194 -9.30 -18.50 -2.29
CA ASN A 194 -8.58 -17.42 -2.92
C ASN A 194 -7.11 -17.38 -2.46
N THR A 195 -6.20 -17.82 -3.35
CA THR A 195 -4.75 -17.79 -3.13
C THR A 195 -4.18 -16.37 -2.99
N GLY A 196 -4.96 -15.35 -3.35
CA GLY A 196 -4.60 -13.95 -3.17
C GLY A 196 -4.34 -13.57 -1.71
N TYR A 197 -4.99 -14.23 -0.75
CA TYR A 197 -4.70 -14.00 0.68
C TYR A 197 -3.30 -14.49 1.05
N GLU A 198 -2.88 -15.65 0.54
CA GLU A 198 -1.53 -16.14 0.77
C GLU A 198 -0.47 -15.17 0.21
N ILE A 199 -0.66 -14.78 -1.05
CA ILE A 199 0.23 -13.83 -1.72
C ILE A 199 0.28 -12.50 -0.96
N GLY A 200 -0.87 -12.02 -0.49
CA GLY A 200 -0.96 -10.76 0.24
C GLY A 200 -0.32 -10.79 1.63
N GLY A 201 -0.54 -11.86 2.39
CA GLY A 201 0.12 -12.08 3.66
C GLY A 201 1.65 -12.10 3.53
N ARG A 202 2.17 -12.84 2.55
CA ARG A 202 3.62 -12.89 2.25
C ARG A 202 4.16 -11.53 1.82
N ALA A 203 3.41 -10.79 1.01
CA ALA A 203 3.82 -9.46 0.56
C ALA A 203 3.88 -8.47 1.73
N VAL A 204 2.85 -8.42 2.59
CA VAL A 204 2.85 -7.57 3.79
C VAL A 204 3.99 -7.93 4.72
N TYR A 205 4.20 -9.23 5.00
CA TYR A 205 5.32 -9.68 5.83
C TYR A 205 6.67 -9.20 5.28
N SER A 206 6.91 -9.38 3.98
CA SER A 206 8.14 -8.94 3.32
C SER A 206 8.34 -7.43 3.42
N LEU A 207 7.27 -6.65 3.21
CA LEU A 207 7.32 -5.19 3.31
C LEU A 207 7.56 -4.70 4.74
N LEU A 208 6.97 -5.34 5.76
CA LEU A 208 7.21 -4.99 7.17
C LEU A 208 8.68 -5.22 7.56
N ARG A 209 9.26 -6.35 7.14
CA ARG A 209 10.68 -6.68 7.39
C ARG A 209 11.65 -5.75 6.67
N ALA A 210 11.27 -5.26 5.49
CA ALA A 210 12.05 -4.32 4.69
C ALA A 210 11.83 -2.84 5.07
N ALA A 211 10.89 -2.55 5.98
CA ALA A 211 10.61 -1.20 6.42
C ALA A 211 11.79 -0.57 7.16
N ILE A 212 11.85 0.76 7.18
CA ILE A 212 12.85 1.54 7.92
C ILE A 212 12.09 2.47 8.89
N PRO A 213 12.28 2.35 10.22
CA PRO A 213 13.03 1.28 10.89
C PRO A 213 12.40 -0.12 10.67
N PRO A 214 13.19 -1.21 10.77
CA PRO A 214 12.66 -2.57 10.63
C PRO A 214 11.58 -2.87 11.66
N ILE A 215 10.49 -3.48 11.22
CA ILE A 215 9.40 -3.95 12.09
C ILE A 215 9.64 -5.44 12.37
N ASP A 216 9.58 -5.82 13.64
CA ASP A 216 9.69 -7.22 14.06
C ASP A 216 8.40 -7.97 13.72
N ALA A 217 8.37 -8.52 12.51
CA ALA A 217 7.23 -9.25 11.98
C ALA A 217 7.42 -10.77 12.14
N THR A 218 6.38 -11.47 12.57
CA THR A 218 6.30 -12.94 12.58
C THR A 218 5.29 -13.41 11.54
N PHE A 219 5.65 -14.35 10.66
CA PHE A 219 4.75 -14.91 9.64
C PHE A 219 4.20 -16.26 10.07
N VAL A 220 2.87 -16.43 10.05
CA VAL A 220 2.20 -17.68 10.41
C VAL A 220 1.22 -18.10 9.31
N PRO A 221 1.63 -19.01 8.41
CA PRO A 221 0.72 -19.63 7.46
C PRO A 221 -0.13 -20.69 8.16
N VAL A 222 -1.44 -20.66 7.98
CA VAL A 222 -2.37 -21.60 8.62
C VAL A 222 -3.59 -21.85 7.72
N SER A 223 -4.11 -23.08 7.73
CA SER A 223 -5.36 -23.41 7.05
C SER A 223 -6.52 -23.25 8.04
N LEU A 224 -7.32 -22.21 7.88
CA LEU A 224 -8.51 -21.91 8.67
C LEU A 224 -9.82 -22.20 7.88
N THR A 225 -9.68 -22.60 6.62
CA THR A 225 -10.77 -23.14 5.80
C THR A 225 -11.17 -24.54 6.29
N GLY A 226 -12.45 -24.90 6.16
CA GLY A 226 -12.98 -26.21 6.59
C GLY A 226 -13.19 -26.34 8.10
N ASN A 227 -13.19 -27.57 8.63
CA ASN A 227 -13.38 -27.82 10.06
C ASN A 227 -12.06 -27.63 10.82
N VAL A 228 -11.93 -26.54 11.56
CA VAL A 228 -10.71 -26.18 12.30
C VAL A 228 -10.91 -26.49 13.78
N ALA A 229 -10.05 -27.32 14.36
CA ALA A 229 -10.12 -27.64 15.78
C ALA A 229 -9.86 -26.39 16.64
N THR A 230 -10.62 -26.23 17.73
CA THR A 230 -10.46 -25.12 18.68
C THR A 230 -9.04 -25.03 19.24
N SER A 231 -8.35 -26.15 19.43
CA SER A 231 -6.96 -26.18 19.90
C SER A 231 -5.99 -25.47 18.95
N VAL A 232 -6.22 -25.54 17.64
CA VAL A 232 -5.40 -24.84 16.63
C VAL A 232 -5.58 -23.33 16.76
N LEU A 233 -6.83 -22.88 16.90
CA LEU A 233 -7.13 -21.45 17.09
C LEU A 233 -6.57 -20.93 18.41
N VAL A 234 -6.66 -21.71 19.50
CA VAL A 234 -6.08 -21.35 20.80
C VAL A 234 -4.56 -21.25 20.72
N ALA A 235 -3.88 -22.24 20.15
CA ALA A 235 -2.42 -22.22 20.01
C ALA A 235 -1.94 -21.00 19.20
N LEU A 236 -2.65 -20.65 18.13
CA LEU A 236 -2.35 -19.45 17.34
C LEU A 236 -2.51 -18.15 18.16
N LEU A 237 -3.58 -18.06 18.97
CA LEU A 237 -3.83 -16.90 19.82
C LEU A 237 -2.84 -16.81 21.00
N GLU A 238 -2.41 -17.94 21.55
CA GLU A 238 -1.34 -18.00 22.55
C GLU A 238 0.00 -17.50 21.97
N GLN A 239 0.33 -17.93 20.76
CA GLN A 239 1.50 -17.41 20.04
C GLN A 239 1.36 -15.89 19.83
N PHE A 240 0.20 -15.41 19.37
CA PHE A 240 -0.05 -13.99 19.21
C PHE A 240 0.14 -13.22 20.53
N ARG A 241 -0.49 -13.68 21.62
CA ARG A 241 -0.37 -13.10 22.96
C ARG A 241 1.07 -13.02 23.45
N ALA A 242 1.92 -13.98 23.08
CA ALA A 242 3.32 -14.05 23.49
C ALA A 242 4.26 -13.16 22.65
N THR A 243 3.84 -12.69 21.46
CA THR A 243 4.75 -12.08 20.47
C THR A 243 4.35 -10.68 20.03
N SER A 244 3.05 -10.35 20.01
CA SER A 244 2.58 -9.05 19.54
C SER A 244 1.25 -8.63 20.19
N ARG A 245 0.84 -7.39 19.93
CA ARG A 245 -0.52 -6.87 20.17
C ARG A 245 -1.23 -6.50 18.88
N ILE A 246 -0.53 -6.56 17.75
CA ILE A 246 -1.02 -6.19 16.42
C ILE A 246 -0.96 -7.42 15.51
N MET A 247 -2.12 -7.86 15.04
CA MET A 247 -2.24 -8.96 14.08
C MET A 247 -2.73 -8.43 12.74
N PHE A 248 -1.97 -8.69 11.66
CA PHE A 248 -2.51 -8.60 10.31
C PHE A 248 -3.06 -9.98 9.91
N LEU A 249 -4.37 -10.03 9.68
CA LEU A 249 -5.09 -11.25 9.33
C LEU A 249 -5.42 -11.23 7.83
N SER A 250 -4.61 -11.93 7.04
CA SER A 250 -4.82 -12.11 5.61
C SER A 250 -5.60 -13.38 5.36
N ALA A 251 -6.92 -13.27 5.46
CA ALA A 251 -7.85 -14.37 5.27
C ALA A 251 -9.20 -13.87 4.77
N ASP A 252 -10.00 -14.78 4.23
CA ASP A 252 -11.38 -14.49 3.85
C ASP A 252 -12.30 -14.35 5.10
N SER A 253 -13.55 -13.96 4.88
CA SER A 253 -14.52 -13.67 5.95
C SER A 253 -14.73 -14.85 6.91
N LEU A 254 -14.94 -16.06 6.39
CA LEU A 254 -15.13 -17.28 7.18
C LEU A 254 -13.94 -17.62 8.10
N PRO A 255 -12.72 -17.86 7.57
CA PRO A 255 -11.57 -18.22 8.39
C PRO A 255 -11.24 -17.18 9.45
N ALA A 256 -11.33 -15.89 9.10
CA ALA A 256 -11.05 -14.83 10.04
C ALA A 256 -12.11 -14.72 11.15
N ASN A 257 -13.40 -14.93 10.85
CA ASN A 257 -14.44 -14.94 11.86
C ASN A 257 -14.21 -16.02 12.92
N LYS A 258 -13.79 -17.23 12.52
CA LYS A 258 -13.46 -18.32 13.47
C LYS A 258 -12.39 -17.89 14.47
N LEU A 259 -11.32 -17.28 13.96
CA LEU A 259 -10.22 -16.81 14.80
C LEU A 259 -10.66 -15.66 15.72
N LEU A 260 -11.42 -14.69 15.21
CA LEU A 260 -11.90 -13.54 15.98
C LEU A 260 -12.90 -13.95 17.08
N ILE A 261 -13.80 -14.88 16.79
CA ILE A 261 -14.70 -15.46 17.81
C ILE A 261 -13.88 -16.10 18.91
N GLN A 262 -12.88 -16.92 18.57
CA GLN A 262 -12.02 -17.55 19.56
C GLN A 262 -11.21 -16.52 20.34
N ALA A 263 -10.74 -15.45 19.71
CA ALA A 263 -10.03 -14.36 20.37
C ALA A 263 -10.89 -13.70 21.45
N ARG A 264 -12.16 -13.44 21.16
CA ARG A 264 -13.13 -12.91 22.13
C ARG A 264 -13.32 -13.87 23.31
N LEU A 265 -13.47 -15.17 23.04
CA LEU A 265 -13.58 -16.20 24.08
C LEU A 265 -12.34 -16.27 24.99
N GLN A 266 -11.17 -15.91 24.46
CA GLN A 266 -9.90 -15.81 25.21
C GLN A 266 -9.67 -14.43 25.86
N GLY A 267 -10.65 -13.52 25.81
CA GLY A 267 -10.53 -12.16 26.36
C GLY A 267 -9.54 -11.27 25.61
N MET A 268 -9.25 -11.57 24.34
CA MET A 268 -8.28 -10.83 23.51
C MET A 268 -8.95 -9.82 22.58
N THR A 269 -10.15 -9.34 22.94
CA THR A 269 -10.90 -8.28 22.23
C THR A 269 -11.32 -7.15 23.19
N ASP A 270 -10.54 -6.97 24.26
CA ASP A 270 -10.79 -6.05 25.37
C ASP A 270 -10.33 -4.61 25.09
N GLY A 271 -9.67 -4.37 23.94
CA GLY A 271 -9.03 -3.10 23.61
C GLY A 271 -7.50 -3.15 23.68
N SER A 272 -6.92 -4.20 24.26
CA SER A 272 -5.47 -4.40 24.37
C SER A 272 -4.82 -4.98 23.10
N TYR A 273 -5.62 -5.40 22.12
CA TYR A 273 -5.19 -6.05 20.88
C TYR A 273 -5.84 -5.39 19.67
N VAL A 274 -5.12 -5.34 18.55
CA VAL A 274 -5.61 -4.84 17.26
C VAL A 274 -5.55 -5.95 16.22
N TYR A 275 -6.66 -6.20 15.55
CA TYR A 275 -6.76 -7.09 14.39
C TYR A 275 -6.95 -6.24 13.13
N LEU A 276 -5.90 -6.15 12.32
CA LEU A 276 -5.95 -5.52 11.00
C LEU A 276 -6.52 -6.54 10.01
N ILE A 277 -7.72 -6.28 9.51
CA ILE A 277 -8.39 -7.10 8.48
C ILE A 277 -8.45 -6.32 7.17
N THR A 278 -8.48 -7.05 6.04
CA THR A 278 -8.75 -6.45 4.73
C THR A 278 -10.18 -6.76 4.30
N SER A 279 -10.78 -5.91 3.46
CA SER A 279 -12.10 -6.22 2.92
C SER A 279 -12.07 -7.56 2.18
N ALA A 280 -12.94 -8.49 2.58
CA ALA A 280 -13.05 -9.81 1.99
C ALA A 280 -13.48 -9.75 0.52
N LEU A 281 -12.92 -10.66 -0.30
CA LEU A 281 -13.31 -10.84 -1.70
C LEU A 281 -14.55 -11.74 -1.84
N THR A 282 -14.79 -12.67 -0.89
CA THR A 282 -16.00 -13.47 -0.85
C THR A 282 -16.85 -13.05 0.35
N LEU A 283 -17.94 -12.33 0.05
CA LEU A 283 -18.97 -11.88 1.00
C LEU A 283 -18.45 -10.93 2.11
N PRO A 284 -19.01 -9.71 2.23
CA PRO A 284 -18.24 -8.62 2.80
C PRO A 284 -18.29 -8.52 4.34
N TYR A 285 -17.24 -7.91 4.91
CA TYR A 285 -17.22 -7.33 6.26
C TYR A 285 -18.05 -6.02 6.38
N ASP A 286 -18.62 -5.51 5.28
CA ASP A 286 -18.83 -4.07 4.99
C ASP A 286 -20.19 -3.43 5.36
N GLY A 287 -20.95 -3.98 6.28
CA GLY A 287 -22.23 -3.37 6.68
C GLY A 287 -23.43 -3.69 5.77
N SER A 288 -23.26 -4.26 4.57
CA SER A 288 -24.39 -4.42 3.65
C SER A 288 -25.40 -5.46 4.14
N ARG A 289 -26.66 -5.03 4.36
CA ARG A 289 -27.81 -5.73 4.98
C ARG A 289 -28.24 -7.07 4.33
N LEU A 290 -27.51 -7.63 3.37
CA LEU A 290 -27.82 -8.93 2.74
C LEU A 290 -27.29 -10.14 3.56
N ARG A 291 -27.11 -9.96 4.88
CA ARG A 291 -26.22 -10.72 5.79
C ARG A 291 -26.79 -12.01 6.40
N ASN A 292 -27.72 -12.73 5.78
CA ASN A 292 -28.54 -13.69 6.54
C ASN A 292 -28.64 -15.11 5.98
N VAL A 293 -27.74 -15.56 5.11
CA VAL A 293 -27.99 -16.80 4.34
C VAL A 293 -27.21 -18.03 4.78
N SER A 294 -26.17 -17.94 5.62
CA SER A 294 -25.49 -19.14 6.14
C SER A 294 -25.05 -19.00 7.60
N ASN A 295 -25.55 -19.91 8.45
CA ASN A 295 -25.09 -20.08 9.82
C ASN A 295 -23.59 -20.44 9.89
N GLU A 296 -23.04 -20.98 8.80
CA GLU A 296 -21.65 -21.41 8.66
C GLU A 296 -20.61 -20.34 8.99
N TYR A 297 -20.92 -19.06 8.75
CA TYR A 297 -19.98 -17.97 8.95
C TYR A 297 -20.03 -17.33 10.34
N HIS A 298 -20.98 -17.76 11.18
CA HIS A 298 -21.17 -17.27 12.55
C HIS A 298 -21.12 -15.73 12.68
N PHE A 299 -21.57 -15.00 11.65
CA PHE A 299 -21.35 -13.55 11.56
C PHE A 299 -21.91 -12.77 12.76
N LYS A 300 -23.08 -13.15 13.27
CA LYS A 300 -23.66 -12.51 14.46
C LYS A 300 -22.73 -12.63 15.66
N GLU A 301 -22.10 -13.79 15.82
CA GLU A 301 -21.15 -14.04 16.89
C GLU A 301 -19.84 -13.29 16.67
N ALA A 302 -19.31 -13.30 15.45
CA ALA A 302 -18.07 -12.61 15.09
C ALA A 302 -18.13 -11.09 15.31
N ARG A 303 -19.29 -10.45 15.09
CA ARG A 303 -19.49 -9.01 15.29
C ARG A 303 -19.12 -8.51 16.68
N HIS A 304 -19.36 -9.31 17.70
CA HIS A 304 -18.98 -8.96 19.07
C HIS A 304 -17.47 -8.92 19.29
N SER A 305 -16.68 -9.37 18.32
CA SER A 305 -15.21 -9.38 18.33
C SER A 305 -14.63 -8.24 17.48
N TYR A 306 -15.44 -7.58 16.65
CA TYR A 306 -15.00 -6.54 15.72
C TYR A 306 -14.62 -5.22 16.39
N SER A 307 -14.99 -5.03 17.66
CA SER A 307 -14.55 -3.90 18.50
C SER A 307 -13.02 -3.72 18.54
N SER A 308 -12.27 -4.79 18.34
CA SER A 308 -10.80 -4.79 18.29
C SER A 308 -10.25 -4.86 16.86
N CYS A 309 -11.10 -4.70 15.84
CA CYS A 309 -10.70 -4.77 14.44
C CYS A 309 -10.53 -3.38 13.83
N LEU A 310 -9.49 -3.24 13.01
CA LEU A 310 -9.41 -2.19 11.99
C LEU A 310 -9.55 -2.81 10.61
N MET A 311 -10.43 -2.25 9.80
CA MET A 311 -10.60 -2.65 8.41
C MET A 311 -9.80 -1.73 7.49
N VAL A 312 -8.92 -2.31 6.68
CA VAL A 312 -8.24 -1.65 5.57
C VAL A 312 -8.94 -2.04 4.27
N ALA A 313 -9.53 -1.07 3.58
CA ALA A 313 -10.31 -1.33 2.37
C ALA A 313 -10.25 -0.17 1.39
N LEU A 314 -10.72 -0.42 0.15
CA LEU A 314 -10.79 0.62 -0.87
C LEU A 314 -11.85 1.67 -0.53
N GLY A 315 -11.53 2.93 -0.82
CA GLY A 315 -12.40 4.07 -0.64
C GLY A 315 -12.68 4.82 -1.94
N ILE A 316 -13.84 5.47 -1.99
CA ILE A 316 -14.18 6.52 -2.95
C ILE A 316 -14.93 7.60 -2.16
N ASP A 317 -14.58 8.87 -2.35
CA ASP A 317 -15.21 10.01 -1.66
C ASP A 317 -15.28 9.84 -0.14
N HIS A 318 -14.18 9.32 0.46
CA HIS A 318 -14.04 9.06 1.90
C HIS A 318 -15.03 8.02 2.46
N GLN A 319 -15.64 7.21 1.59
CA GLN A 319 -16.51 6.12 1.97
C GLN A 319 -15.97 4.78 1.47
N PHE A 320 -16.20 3.71 2.23
CA PHE A 320 -15.82 2.38 1.81
C PHE A 320 -16.60 1.97 0.55
N VAL A 321 -15.88 1.40 -0.42
CA VAL A 321 -16.53 0.82 -1.60
C VAL A 321 -17.16 -0.51 -1.23
N GLN A 322 -18.48 -0.51 -1.03
CA GLN A 322 -19.22 -1.71 -0.68
C GLN A 322 -19.22 -2.74 -1.82
N GLY A 323 -18.87 -3.98 -1.50
CA GLY A 323 -18.83 -5.11 -2.44
C GLY A 323 -17.98 -4.87 -3.69
N LEU A 324 -17.02 -3.93 -3.64
CA LEU A 324 -16.28 -3.47 -4.81
C LEU A 324 -17.21 -3.08 -5.97
N ALA A 325 -18.37 -2.50 -5.68
CA ALA A 325 -19.38 -2.15 -6.67
C ALA A 325 -19.17 -0.77 -7.28
N VAL A 326 -19.53 -0.61 -8.54
CA VAL A 326 -19.72 0.71 -9.17
C VAL A 326 -21.00 1.33 -8.63
N ALA A 327 -20.99 2.66 -8.41
CA ALA A 327 -22.15 3.40 -7.94
C ALA A 327 -23.33 3.29 -8.93
N ASP A 328 -24.57 3.20 -8.42
CA ASP A 328 -25.78 3.09 -9.24
C ASP A 328 -26.06 4.33 -10.09
N SER A 329 -25.52 5.48 -9.67
CA SER A 329 -25.56 6.72 -10.43
C SER A 329 -24.68 6.69 -11.68
N ASN A 330 -23.82 5.69 -11.85
CA ASN A 330 -23.00 5.57 -13.04
C ASN A 330 -23.87 5.19 -14.25
N PRO A 331 -23.85 5.98 -15.34
CA PRO A 331 -24.75 5.81 -16.48
C PRO A 331 -24.58 4.48 -17.22
N TYR A 332 -23.44 3.80 -17.03
CA TYR A 332 -23.13 2.55 -17.73
C TYR A 332 -23.61 1.30 -17.01
N VAL A 333 -24.06 1.38 -15.75
CA VAL A 333 -24.48 0.20 -14.99
C VAL A 333 -25.58 -0.57 -15.72
N ASN A 334 -26.61 0.12 -16.21
CA ASN A 334 -27.72 -0.52 -16.93
C ASN A 334 -27.29 -1.08 -18.28
N ILE A 335 -26.40 -0.37 -18.99
CA ILE A 335 -25.84 -0.82 -20.27
C ILE A 335 -25.05 -2.11 -20.06
N TRP A 336 -24.14 -2.14 -19.09
CA TRP A 336 -23.34 -3.34 -18.81
C TRP A 336 -24.20 -4.52 -18.40
N LYS A 337 -25.21 -4.32 -17.55
CA LYS A 337 -26.15 -5.38 -17.16
C LYS A 337 -26.91 -5.94 -18.37
N ALA A 338 -27.46 -5.08 -19.22
CA ALA A 338 -28.20 -5.48 -20.42
C ALA A 338 -27.30 -6.25 -21.40
N THR A 339 -26.11 -5.72 -21.70
CA THR A 339 -25.14 -6.36 -22.59
C THR A 339 -24.61 -7.68 -22.02
N SER A 340 -24.43 -7.81 -20.70
CA SER A 340 -24.05 -9.09 -20.07
C SER A 340 -25.10 -10.16 -20.31
N GLN A 341 -26.37 -9.78 -20.22
CA GLN A 341 -27.47 -10.69 -20.46
C GLN A 341 -27.56 -11.08 -21.94
N SER A 342 -27.50 -10.10 -22.85
CA SER A 342 -27.72 -10.34 -24.27
C SER A 342 -26.54 -10.99 -24.99
N GLU A 343 -25.30 -10.65 -24.64
CA GLU A 343 -24.10 -11.10 -25.37
C GLU A 343 -23.32 -12.19 -24.63
N TYR A 344 -23.46 -12.29 -23.31
CA TYR A 344 -22.67 -13.20 -22.48
C TYR A 344 -23.53 -14.18 -21.66
N ASN A 345 -24.85 -14.20 -21.88
CA ASN A 345 -25.80 -15.09 -21.20
C ASN A 345 -25.70 -15.03 -19.66
N TYR A 346 -25.40 -13.85 -19.11
CA TYR A 346 -25.33 -13.64 -17.66
C TYR A 346 -26.31 -12.56 -17.22
N THR A 347 -27.31 -12.96 -16.44
CA THR A 347 -28.26 -12.05 -15.81
C THR A 347 -27.76 -11.66 -14.42
N TYR A 348 -27.50 -10.37 -14.21
CA TYR A 348 -27.23 -9.87 -12.87
C TYR A 348 -28.46 -10.07 -11.97
N PRO A 349 -28.29 -10.60 -10.75
CA PRO A 349 -29.31 -10.50 -9.73
C PRO A 349 -29.76 -9.04 -9.54
N ALA A 350 -31.04 -8.81 -9.26
CA ALA A 350 -31.63 -7.47 -9.18
C ALA A 350 -30.87 -6.53 -8.23
N ASN A 351 -30.37 -7.07 -7.11
CA ASN A 351 -29.62 -6.37 -6.08
C ASN A 351 -28.09 -6.36 -6.30
N LYS A 352 -27.59 -6.99 -7.37
CA LYS A 352 -26.15 -7.05 -7.66
C LYS A 352 -25.76 -5.94 -8.64
N ARG A 353 -24.65 -5.28 -8.32
CA ARG A 353 -24.07 -4.21 -9.14
C ARG A 353 -22.83 -4.72 -9.88
N PRO A 354 -22.50 -4.16 -11.05
CA PRO A 354 -21.21 -4.38 -11.69
C PRO A 354 -20.08 -4.02 -10.72
N THR A 355 -19.01 -4.81 -10.71
CA THR A 355 -17.87 -4.55 -9.82
C THR A 355 -16.92 -3.51 -10.41
N LEU A 356 -16.00 -2.97 -9.60
CA LEU A 356 -14.95 -2.06 -10.03
C LEU A 356 -14.05 -2.67 -11.12
N HIS A 357 -13.97 -4.00 -11.24
CA HIS A 357 -13.26 -4.68 -12.32
C HIS A 357 -13.88 -4.37 -13.69
N VAL A 358 -15.21 -4.20 -13.76
CA VAL A 358 -15.93 -3.79 -14.97
C VAL A 358 -15.52 -2.38 -15.38
N ALA A 359 -15.46 -1.45 -14.42
CA ALA A 359 -14.94 -0.11 -14.65
C ALA A 359 -13.45 -0.11 -15.03
N SER A 360 -12.62 -0.94 -14.39
CA SER A 360 -11.20 -1.10 -14.73
C SER A 360 -10.97 -1.62 -16.14
N ALA A 361 -11.82 -2.52 -16.64
CA ALA A 361 -11.80 -3.02 -18.01
C ALA A 361 -12.15 -1.91 -19.02
N TYR A 362 -13.21 -1.13 -18.73
CA TYR A 362 -13.56 0.05 -19.54
C TYR A 362 -12.38 1.03 -19.61
N ALA A 363 -11.84 1.38 -18.44
CA ALA A 363 -10.74 2.34 -18.33
C ALA A 363 -9.49 1.86 -19.07
N ALA A 364 -9.15 0.57 -19.03
CA ALA A 364 -7.99 0.00 -19.72
C ALA A 364 -8.00 0.31 -21.23
N VAL A 365 -9.14 0.17 -21.90
CA VAL A 365 -9.26 0.49 -23.33
C VAL A 365 -9.22 1.99 -23.58
N THR A 366 -9.88 2.77 -22.72
CA THR A 366 -9.92 4.24 -22.88
C THR A 366 -8.54 4.87 -22.72
N ILE A 367 -7.73 4.43 -21.74
CA ILE A 367 -6.39 4.99 -21.54
C ILE A 367 -5.43 4.62 -22.68
N VAL A 368 -5.60 3.44 -23.29
CA VAL A 368 -4.86 3.05 -24.50
C VAL A 368 -5.15 4.01 -25.64
N ALA A 369 -6.42 4.36 -25.85
CA ALA A 369 -6.80 5.32 -26.88
C ALA A 369 -6.20 6.70 -26.63
N GLN A 370 -6.26 7.19 -25.38
CA GLN A 370 -5.66 8.47 -25.01
C GLN A 370 -4.15 8.48 -25.28
N VAL A 371 -3.41 7.46 -24.83
CA VAL A 371 -1.98 7.34 -25.12
C VAL A 371 -1.72 7.22 -26.63
N GLY A 372 -2.54 6.45 -27.35
CA GLY A 372 -2.44 6.31 -28.81
C GLY A 372 -2.56 7.64 -29.54
N THR A 373 -3.42 8.55 -29.07
CA THR A 373 -3.53 9.90 -29.65
C THR A 373 -2.32 10.80 -29.36
N PHE A 374 -1.64 10.61 -28.23
CA PHE A 374 -0.43 11.39 -27.90
C PHE A 374 0.81 10.85 -28.59
N ALA A 375 0.93 9.52 -28.67
CA ALA A 375 2.03 8.81 -29.31
C ALA A 375 2.00 8.97 -30.83
N PHE A 376 0.82 9.14 -31.42
CA PHE A 376 0.71 9.53 -32.81
C PHE A 376 1.16 10.99 -32.94
N PRO A 377 2.26 11.29 -33.66
CA PRO A 377 2.73 12.66 -33.77
C PRO A 377 1.58 13.53 -34.25
N LYS A 378 1.32 14.62 -33.54
CA LYS A 378 0.59 15.77 -34.06
C LYS A 378 1.37 16.27 -35.28
N ALA A 379 1.15 15.66 -36.44
CA ALA A 379 1.39 16.27 -37.73
C ALA A 379 0.33 17.37 -37.93
N THR A 380 0.20 18.27 -36.96
CA THR A 380 -0.59 19.49 -37.09
C THR A 380 0.39 20.56 -37.52
N ILE A 381 0.34 20.86 -38.81
CA ILE A 381 1.07 21.92 -39.52
C ILE A 381 0.98 23.30 -38.82
N LEU A 382 0.04 23.49 -37.89
CA LEU A 382 -0.05 24.71 -37.07
C LEU A 382 1.14 24.91 -36.10
N GLY A 383 1.75 23.82 -35.63
CA GLY A 383 2.99 23.88 -34.84
C GLY A 383 4.22 24.27 -35.65
N TYR A 384 4.13 24.26 -36.98
CA TYR A 384 5.19 24.73 -37.88
C TYR A 384 5.07 26.24 -38.13
N TYR A 385 3.84 26.78 -38.19
CA TYR A 385 3.62 28.20 -38.48
C TYR A 385 3.54 29.13 -37.25
N ILE A 386 3.01 28.67 -36.11
CA ILE A 386 3.02 29.48 -34.87
C ILE A 386 4.45 29.56 -34.28
N HIS A 387 5.35 28.67 -34.70
CA HIS A 387 6.73 28.62 -34.24
C HIS A 387 7.70 29.55 -34.97
N GLN A 388 7.25 30.23 -36.03
CA GLN A 388 8.09 31.15 -36.81
C GLN A 388 8.19 32.56 -36.20
N LEU A 389 7.55 32.82 -35.05
CA LEU A 389 7.56 34.12 -34.38
C LEU A 389 8.29 34.14 -33.01
N HIS A 390 9.11 33.14 -32.68
CA HIS A 390 9.99 33.23 -31.50
C HIS A 390 11.35 32.55 -31.68
N GLU A 391 12.40 33.37 -31.76
CA GLU A 391 13.83 33.02 -31.90
C GLU A 391 14.43 32.17 -30.74
N ARG A 392 13.64 31.71 -29.76
CA ARG A 392 14.16 30.98 -28.58
C ARG A 392 14.17 29.44 -28.68
N PHE A 393 13.86 28.85 -29.84
CA PHE A 393 13.67 27.40 -29.96
C PHE A 393 14.44 26.70 -31.09
N LYS A 394 15.62 27.22 -31.49
CA LYS A 394 16.52 26.49 -32.39
C LYS A 394 17.04 25.17 -31.77
N VAL A 395 17.03 25.06 -30.45
CA VAL A 395 17.45 23.84 -29.71
C VAL A 395 16.38 22.74 -29.72
N ALA A 396 15.08 23.09 -29.68
CA ALA A 396 14.00 22.09 -29.69
C ALA A 396 13.77 21.47 -31.08
N ASP A 397 14.04 22.23 -32.15
CA ASP A 397 13.90 21.73 -33.52
C ASP A 397 15.04 20.79 -33.93
N GLN A 398 16.25 21.00 -33.39
CA GLN A 398 17.37 20.03 -33.53
C GLN A 398 17.13 18.74 -32.73
N LEU A 399 16.46 18.82 -31.57
CA LEU A 399 16.11 17.64 -30.76
C LEU A 399 14.97 16.82 -31.40
N ARG A 400 13.95 17.46 -31.98
CA ARG A 400 12.84 16.75 -32.66
C ARG A 400 13.23 16.03 -33.95
N ARG A 401 14.22 16.56 -34.69
CA ARG A 401 14.74 15.90 -35.90
C ARG A 401 15.61 14.68 -35.59
N GLN A 402 15.96 14.45 -34.32
CA GLN A 402 16.76 13.32 -33.86
C GLN A 402 15.96 12.26 -33.11
N GLU A 403 14.66 12.48 -32.81
CA GLU A 403 13.85 11.41 -32.24
C GLU A 403 13.50 10.39 -33.34
N PRO A 404 13.93 9.12 -33.20
CA PRO A 404 13.57 8.08 -34.16
C PRO A 404 12.04 7.96 -34.26
N PRO A 405 11.51 7.50 -35.40
CA PRO A 405 10.07 7.25 -35.53
C PRO A 405 9.58 6.42 -34.35
N PHE A 406 8.46 6.85 -33.77
CA PHE A 406 7.89 6.19 -32.59
C PHE A 406 7.63 4.71 -32.88
N ASP A 407 8.38 3.84 -32.20
CA ASP A 407 8.32 2.40 -32.41
C ASP A 407 7.16 1.79 -31.63
N PHE A 408 6.09 1.42 -32.34
CA PHE A 408 4.94 0.73 -31.75
C PHE A 408 5.25 -0.73 -31.35
N ASP A 409 6.44 -1.23 -31.70
CA ASP A 409 6.94 -2.51 -31.25
C ASP A 409 7.74 -2.44 -29.94
N ASP A 410 8.11 -1.25 -29.45
CA ASP A 410 8.77 -1.07 -28.15
C ASP A 410 7.75 -0.88 -27.00
N GLY A 411 7.25 -2.01 -26.48
CA GLY A 411 6.29 -2.04 -25.39
C GLY A 411 6.79 -1.40 -24.09
N ALA A 412 8.09 -1.43 -23.80
CA ALA A 412 8.65 -0.82 -22.59
C ALA A 412 8.63 0.70 -22.69
N LEU A 413 9.03 1.27 -23.83
CA LEU A 413 8.93 2.69 -24.11
C LEU A 413 7.47 3.16 -24.09
N LEU A 414 6.59 2.39 -24.72
CA LEU A 414 5.15 2.64 -24.74
C LEU A 414 4.53 2.61 -23.33
N ALA A 415 4.88 1.62 -22.50
CA ALA A 415 4.37 1.51 -21.14
C ALA A 415 4.71 2.74 -20.29
N ARG A 416 5.90 3.33 -20.48
CA ARG A 416 6.30 4.57 -19.80
C ARG A 416 5.42 5.77 -20.14
N GLN A 417 4.72 5.77 -21.29
CA GLN A 417 3.74 6.79 -21.63
C GLN A 417 2.49 6.74 -20.76
N PHE A 418 2.31 5.69 -19.95
CA PHE A 418 1.20 5.58 -19.01
C PHE A 418 1.58 6.01 -17.58
N PHE A 419 2.86 5.96 -17.22
CA PHE A 419 3.31 6.14 -15.84
C PHE A 419 3.23 7.61 -15.42
N ASN A 420 2.97 7.84 -14.13
CA ASN A 420 2.84 9.18 -13.54
C ASN A 420 1.83 10.09 -14.27
N ARG A 421 0.69 9.51 -14.69
CA ARG A 421 -0.36 10.25 -15.41
C ARG A 421 -1.73 9.96 -14.83
N THR A 422 -2.58 10.98 -14.86
CA THR A 422 -4.00 10.88 -14.59
C THR A 422 -4.76 10.90 -15.90
N PHE A 423 -5.63 9.92 -16.10
CA PHE A 423 -6.49 9.78 -17.25
C PHE A 423 -7.93 10.08 -16.84
N GLN A 424 -8.58 10.97 -17.59
CA GLN A 424 -10.00 11.24 -17.43
C GLN A 424 -10.78 10.19 -18.22
N THR A 425 -11.63 9.41 -17.56
CA THR A 425 -12.48 8.41 -18.22
C THR A 425 -13.94 8.60 -17.82
N ASN A 426 -14.86 8.05 -18.60
CA ASN A 426 -16.29 8.10 -18.30
C ASN A 426 -16.68 7.27 -17.05
N VAL A 427 -15.75 6.48 -16.50
CA VAL A 427 -15.92 5.73 -15.25
C VAL A 427 -15.13 6.35 -14.08
N GLY A 428 -14.68 7.60 -14.25
CA GLY A 428 -13.93 8.37 -13.26
C GLY A 428 -12.46 8.59 -13.64
N ASN A 429 -11.77 9.38 -12.82
CA ASN A 429 -10.34 9.61 -13.00
C ASN A 429 -9.53 8.38 -12.59
N LEU A 430 -8.48 8.08 -13.35
CA LEU A 430 -7.56 6.98 -13.09
C LEU A 430 -6.14 7.53 -13.09
N THR A 431 -5.45 7.46 -11.95
CA THR A 431 -4.05 7.86 -11.84
C THR A 431 -3.15 6.62 -11.76
N LEU A 432 -2.12 6.55 -12.60
CA LEU A 432 -1.07 5.54 -12.54
C LEU A 432 0.20 6.15 -11.95
N ASN A 433 0.83 5.45 -10.99
CA ASN A 433 2.10 5.88 -10.40
C ASN A 433 3.30 5.58 -11.31
N HIS A 434 4.51 5.78 -10.78
CA HIS A 434 5.78 5.63 -11.50
C HIS A 434 6.08 4.18 -11.91
N VAL A 435 5.40 3.19 -11.33
CA VAL A 435 5.46 1.78 -11.71
C VAL A 435 4.20 1.33 -12.46
N GLY A 436 3.40 2.23 -13.01
CA GLY A 436 2.22 1.86 -13.77
C GLY A 436 1.15 1.13 -12.94
N GLN A 437 1.16 1.31 -11.62
CA GLN A 437 0.12 0.82 -10.74
C GLN A 437 -0.93 1.91 -10.54
N ARG A 438 -2.21 1.55 -10.65
CA ARG A 438 -3.29 2.45 -10.28
C ARG A 438 -3.21 2.80 -8.80
N ILE A 439 -3.27 4.09 -8.50
CA ILE A 439 -3.29 4.64 -7.14
C ILE A 439 -4.72 4.53 -6.62
N PRO A 440 -5.00 3.68 -5.61
CA PRO A 440 -6.31 3.66 -4.96
C PRO A 440 -6.35 4.68 -3.82
N GLN A 441 -7.53 5.23 -3.56
CA GLN A 441 -7.84 5.72 -2.23
C GLN A 441 -8.08 4.50 -1.32
N THR A 442 -7.34 4.41 -0.23
CA THR A 442 -7.50 3.36 0.78
C THR A 442 -7.94 3.98 2.09
N LEU A 443 -8.91 3.36 2.75
CA LEU A 443 -9.48 3.83 4.01
C LEU A 443 -9.15 2.84 5.12
N VAL A 444 -8.96 3.38 6.32
CA VAL A 444 -8.88 2.61 7.57
C VAL A 444 -10.10 2.95 8.39
N GLY A 445 -10.84 1.92 8.82
CA GLY A 445 -12.06 2.07 9.59
C GLY A 445 -12.03 1.28 10.88
N TYR A 446 -12.61 1.84 11.94
CA TYR A 446 -12.90 1.11 13.17
C TYR A 446 -14.35 0.60 13.13
N TYR A 447 -14.65 -0.42 13.92
CA TYR A 447 -16.02 -0.93 14.04
C TYR A 447 -16.82 -0.11 15.07
N ASP A 448 -17.94 0.46 14.65
CA ASP A 448 -18.89 1.13 15.55
C ASP A 448 -20.00 0.14 15.96
N PRO A 449 -20.00 -0.37 17.21
CA PRO A 449 -20.96 -1.37 17.66
C PRO A 449 -22.40 -0.82 17.70
N ASP A 450 -22.57 0.49 17.90
CA ASP A 450 -23.90 1.12 17.98
C ASP A 450 -24.56 1.17 16.60
N LYS A 451 -23.74 1.32 15.55
CA LYS A 451 -24.19 1.39 14.15
C LYS A 451 -24.08 0.07 13.39
N ASP A 452 -23.40 -0.93 13.96
CA ASP A 452 -23.15 -2.25 13.34
C ASP A 452 -22.38 -2.17 12.00
N VAL A 453 -21.49 -1.17 11.87
CA VAL A 453 -20.72 -0.89 10.64
C VAL A 453 -19.28 -0.46 10.93
N PHE A 454 -18.39 -0.71 9.97
CA PHE A 454 -17.08 -0.08 9.96
C PHE A 454 -17.20 1.36 9.49
N VAL A 455 -16.65 2.29 10.27
CA VAL A 455 -16.67 3.72 9.96
C VAL A 455 -15.25 4.16 9.60
N PRO A 456 -15.02 4.72 8.39
CA PRO A 456 -13.70 5.19 8.00
C PRO A 456 -13.28 6.36 8.90
N TYR A 457 -12.03 6.38 9.34
CA TYR A 457 -11.48 7.46 10.15
C TYR A 457 -10.10 7.93 9.68
N LEU A 458 -9.40 7.11 8.88
CA LEU A 458 -8.23 7.55 8.14
C LEU A 458 -8.42 7.32 6.65
N VAL A 459 -7.85 8.22 5.85
CA VAL A 459 -7.66 8.05 4.41
C VAL A 459 -6.18 8.07 4.05
N TYR A 460 -5.83 7.19 3.13
CA TYR A 460 -4.50 7.10 2.55
C TYR A 460 -4.62 7.08 1.03
N GLU A 461 -4.09 8.13 0.41
CA GLU A 461 -3.95 8.22 -1.04
C GLU A 461 -2.46 8.44 -1.34
N PRO A 462 -1.75 7.43 -1.86
CA PRO A 462 -0.33 7.56 -2.14
C PRO A 462 -0.14 8.48 -3.35
N THR A 463 -0.01 9.78 -3.10
CA THR A 463 0.34 10.79 -4.11
C THR A 463 1.85 11.05 -4.09
N SER A 464 2.36 11.75 -5.10
CA SER A 464 3.77 12.18 -5.12
C SER A 464 4.13 13.10 -3.96
N ASP A 465 3.14 13.82 -3.42
CA ASP A 465 3.35 14.98 -2.53
C ASP A 465 2.96 14.67 -1.08
N SER A 466 2.12 13.66 -0.86
CA SER A 466 1.69 13.22 0.48
C SER A 466 1.77 11.70 0.61
N SER A 467 2.54 11.25 1.59
CA SER A 467 2.69 9.83 1.95
C SER A 467 2.15 9.52 3.35
N THR A 468 1.37 10.43 3.91
CA THR A 468 0.83 10.36 5.28
C THR A 468 -0.67 10.08 5.26
N PHE A 469 -1.19 9.48 6.33
CA PHE A 469 -2.64 9.37 6.53
C PHE A 469 -3.22 10.74 6.84
N GLU A 470 -4.38 11.01 6.25
CA GLU A 470 -5.25 12.11 6.68
C GLU A 470 -6.33 11.57 7.62
N SER A 471 -6.56 12.28 8.72
CA SER A 471 -7.57 11.94 9.71
C SER A 471 -8.91 12.54 9.31
N LEU A 472 -9.89 11.69 9.00
CA LEU A 472 -11.26 12.10 8.71
C LEU A 472 -12.04 12.40 10.00
N GLN A 473 -11.74 11.65 11.07
CA GLN A 473 -12.35 11.81 12.39
C GLN A 473 -11.53 11.05 13.45
N GLN A 474 -11.83 11.31 14.72
CA GLN A 474 -11.22 10.56 15.82
C GLN A 474 -11.74 9.11 15.87
N SER A 475 -10.84 8.15 16.07
CA SER A 475 -11.21 6.76 16.28
C SER A 475 -11.89 6.56 17.63
N ARG A 476 -12.99 5.81 17.66
CA ARG A 476 -13.61 5.33 18.91
C ARG A 476 -13.07 3.94 19.22
N TRP A 477 -11.91 3.89 19.88
CA TRP A 477 -11.34 2.62 20.36
C TRP A 477 -11.95 2.25 21.70
N LEU A 478 -12.42 1.01 21.83
CA LEU A 478 -13.10 0.55 23.04
C LEU A 478 -12.09 0.25 24.16
N ASN A 479 -12.38 0.76 25.36
CA ASN A 479 -11.78 0.39 26.64
C ASN A 479 -10.27 0.12 26.61
N GLY A 480 -9.46 1.14 26.35
CA GLY A 480 -8.01 1.01 26.42
C GLY A 480 -7.27 2.25 25.97
N PRO A 481 -5.94 2.28 26.15
CA PRO A 481 -5.10 3.32 25.56
C PRO A 481 -5.11 3.20 24.02
N TRP A 482 -5.24 4.33 23.34
CA TRP A 482 -5.10 4.42 21.88
C TRP A 482 -3.97 5.40 21.53
N PRO A 483 -3.04 5.04 20.62
CA PRO A 483 -2.91 3.73 19.97
C PRO A 483 -2.52 2.60 20.94
N VAL A 484 -2.88 1.36 20.58
CA VAL A 484 -2.46 0.18 21.35
C VAL A 484 -0.93 0.05 21.30
N PRO A 485 -0.23 -0.10 22.44
CA PRO A 485 1.22 -0.23 22.44
C PRO A 485 1.66 -1.60 21.88
N SER A 486 2.81 -1.63 21.20
CA SER A 486 3.38 -2.86 20.61
C SER A 486 3.68 -3.95 21.64
N GLU A 487 4.02 -3.55 22.86
CA GLU A 487 4.36 -4.44 23.97
C GLU A 487 3.49 -4.08 25.19
N PRO A 488 2.97 -5.07 25.94
CA PRO A 488 2.30 -4.78 27.22
C PRO A 488 3.27 -4.14 28.22
N LEU A 489 2.73 -3.39 29.19
CA LEU A 489 3.52 -2.66 30.20
C LEU A 489 4.58 -3.54 30.91
N CYS A 490 4.24 -4.79 31.20
CA CYS A 490 5.11 -5.74 31.91
C CYS A 490 6.00 -6.60 31.00
N GLY A 491 6.03 -6.29 29.70
CA GLY A 491 6.63 -7.13 28.67
C GLY A 491 5.86 -8.42 28.42
N PHE A 492 6.14 -9.10 27.30
CA PHE A 492 5.41 -10.32 26.91
C PHE A 492 5.53 -11.45 27.94
N SER A 493 6.65 -11.52 28.67
CA SER A 493 6.89 -12.50 29.74
C SER A 493 6.36 -12.07 31.11
N GLY A 494 5.87 -10.83 31.25
CA GLY A 494 5.46 -10.25 32.54
C GLY A 494 6.61 -9.97 33.51
N LEU A 495 7.86 -10.24 33.12
CA LEU A 495 9.03 -10.14 34.01
C LEU A 495 9.46 -8.71 34.30
N ARG A 496 9.14 -7.72 33.44
CA ARG A 496 9.53 -6.32 33.67
C ARG A 496 8.84 -5.69 34.88
N CYS A 497 7.64 -6.14 35.22
CA CYS A 497 6.94 -5.69 36.43
C CYS A 497 7.36 -6.45 37.70
N LYS A 498 8.05 -7.60 37.56
CA LYS A 498 8.53 -8.38 38.72
C LYS A 498 9.76 -7.77 39.39
N THR A 499 10.45 -6.82 38.76
CA THR A 499 11.65 -6.17 39.31
C THR A 499 11.35 -4.96 40.20
N SER A 500 10.29 -5.03 41.02
CA SER A 500 10.26 -4.25 42.27
C SER A 500 10.93 -5.08 43.36
N ASN A 501 12.25 -5.19 43.27
CA ASN A 501 13.05 -5.79 44.34
C ASN A 501 13.18 -4.80 45.50
N MET A 502 12.05 -4.54 46.17
CA MET A 502 12.01 -3.92 47.50
C MET A 502 13.01 -4.62 48.44
N LEU A 503 13.17 -5.94 48.29
CA LEU A 503 14.16 -6.75 48.99
C LEU A 503 15.61 -6.33 48.71
N ILE A 504 15.99 -6.03 47.46
CA ILE A 504 17.35 -5.58 47.14
C ILE A 504 17.58 -4.17 47.70
N MET A 505 16.59 -3.27 47.61
CA MET A 505 16.70 -1.92 48.21
C MET A 505 16.79 -1.97 49.75
N ILE A 506 16.08 -2.88 50.40
CA ILE A 506 16.19 -3.10 51.85
C ILE A 506 17.56 -3.67 52.21
N ILE A 507 18.06 -4.66 51.47
CA ILE A 507 19.38 -5.28 51.72
C ILE A 507 20.50 -4.26 51.51
N THR A 508 20.48 -3.47 50.44
CA THR A 508 21.48 -2.41 50.22
C THR A 508 21.37 -1.30 51.25
N GLY A 509 20.15 -0.92 51.67
CA GLY A 509 19.93 0.04 52.75
C GLY A 509 20.52 -0.41 54.09
N ILE A 510 20.30 -1.67 54.48
CA ILE A 510 20.86 -2.25 55.71
C ILE A 510 22.39 -2.34 55.63
N ALA A 511 22.96 -2.75 54.48
CA ALA A 511 24.40 -2.85 54.30
C ALA A 511 25.09 -1.47 54.40
N VAL A 512 24.54 -0.45 53.74
CA VAL A 512 25.09 0.92 53.79
C VAL A 512 24.93 1.52 55.20
N GLY A 513 23.78 1.33 55.83
CA GLY A 513 23.55 1.76 57.22
C GLY A 513 24.50 1.08 58.21
N GLY A 514 24.73 -0.22 58.05
CA GLY A 514 25.68 -0.99 58.86
C GLY A 514 27.10 -0.47 58.74
N ILE A 515 27.59 -0.25 57.51
CA ILE A 515 28.93 0.29 57.25
C ILE A 515 29.09 1.69 57.86
N ALA A 516 28.11 2.58 57.67
CA ALA A 516 28.14 3.92 58.25
C ALA A 516 28.18 3.88 59.79
N THR A 517 27.41 2.97 60.40
CA THR A 517 27.38 2.81 61.86
C THR A 517 28.71 2.29 62.39
N CYS A 518 29.31 1.28 61.73
CA CYS A 518 30.63 0.77 62.07
C CYS A 518 31.72 1.85 61.96
N LEU A 519 31.68 2.68 60.91
CA LEU A 519 32.62 3.80 60.75
C LEU A 519 32.44 4.86 61.83
N CYS A 520 31.20 5.21 62.19
CA CYS A 520 30.93 6.12 63.31
C CYS A 520 31.46 5.57 64.64
N ILE A 521 31.21 4.29 64.93
CA ILE A 521 31.73 3.64 66.14
C ILE A 521 33.26 3.63 66.14
N TYR A 522 33.89 3.30 65.02
CA TYR A 522 35.35 3.33 64.88
C TYR A 522 35.92 4.74 65.12
N CYS A 523 35.30 5.78 64.55
CA CYS A 523 35.69 7.17 64.77
C CYS A 523 35.55 7.60 66.24
N VAL A 524 34.48 7.17 66.93
CA VAL A 524 34.28 7.45 68.35
C VAL A 524 35.34 6.75 69.19
N ILE A 525 35.64 5.48 68.90
CA ILE A 525 36.68 4.69 69.58
C ILE A 525 38.05 5.34 69.37
N GLN A 526 38.41 5.69 68.13
CA GLN A 526 39.66 6.38 67.81
C GLN A 526 39.77 7.71 68.56
N ARG A 527 38.69 8.50 68.59
CA ARG A 527 38.66 9.77 69.32
C ARG A 527 38.81 9.58 70.82
N PHE A 528 38.20 8.55 71.39
CA PHE A 528 38.32 8.21 72.81
C PHE A 528 39.76 7.81 73.18
N PHE A 529 40.38 6.93 72.40
CA PHE A 529 41.78 6.54 72.60
C PHE A 529 42.75 7.71 72.39
N TYR A 530 42.49 8.57 71.40
CA TYR A 530 43.24 9.79 71.18
C TYR A 530 43.16 10.73 72.39
N TYR A 531 41.96 10.92 72.95
CA TYR A 531 41.75 11.72 74.15
C TYR A 531 42.45 11.15 75.39
N GLN A 532 42.39 9.82 75.58
CA GLN A 532 43.10 9.12 76.64
C GLN A 532 44.63 9.31 76.53
N ARG A 533 45.19 9.22 75.32
CA ARG A 533 46.62 9.45 75.06
C ARG A 533 47.03 10.89 75.34
N LEU A 534 46.21 11.86 74.94
CA LEU A 534 46.41 13.28 75.25
C LEU A 534 46.40 13.55 76.76
N HIS A 535 45.52 12.88 77.51
CA HIS A 535 45.47 13.02 78.97
C HIS A 535 46.69 12.45 79.70
N GLN A 536 47.45 11.54 79.08
CA GLN A 536 48.70 11.03 79.66
C GLN A 536 49.94 11.84 79.24
N LEU A 537 49.86 12.60 78.14
CA LEU A 537 50.97 13.39 77.58
C LEU A 537 50.82 14.91 77.79
N TRP A 538 49.79 15.36 78.50
CA TRP A 538 49.48 16.79 78.69
C TRP A 538 50.60 17.62 79.33
N TRP A 539 51.52 16.99 80.07
CA TRP A 539 52.68 17.63 80.70
C TRP A 539 53.96 17.56 79.84
N ASN A 540 53.93 16.84 78.71
CA ASN A 540 55.06 16.72 77.77
C ASN A 540 54.69 17.37 76.42
N LEU A 541 54.45 18.68 76.46
CA LEU A 541 54.29 19.50 75.26
C LEU A 541 55.68 19.78 74.69
N ASP A 542 56.05 19.08 73.63
CA ASP A 542 57.25 19.39 72.85
C ASP A 542 57.14 20.83 72.30
N PRO A 543 58.05 21.76 72.66
CA PRO A 543 58.02 23.14 72.20
C PRO A 543 58.00 23.28 70.68
N ASN A 544 58.54 22.30 69.95
CA ASN A 544 58.58 22.33 68.48
C ASN A 544 57.19 22.16 67.86
N LEU A 545 56.27 21.45 68.54
CA LEU A 545 54.89 21.27 68.10
C LEU A 545 54.06 22.55 68.25
N LEU A 546 54.34 23.36 69.28
CA LEU A 546 53.70 24.67 69.46
C LEU A 546 54.13 25.66 68.36
N MET A 547 55.41 25.63 67.95
CA MET A 547 55.88 26.45 66.83
C MET A 547 55.32 26.00 65.47
N GLN A 548 55.13 24.70 65.24
CA GLN A 548 54.49 24.20 64.01
C GLN A 548 53.01 24.59 63.91
N MET A 549 52.25 24.60 65.01
CA MET A 549 50.84 25.02 64.98
C MET A 549 50.66 26.51 64.62
N GLU A 550 51.59 27.38 65.00
CA GLU A 550 51.58 28.78 64.54
C GLU A 550 51.88 28.90 63.04
N GLN A 551 52.85 28.13 62.53
CA GLN A 551 53.15 28.11 61.09
C GLN A 551 51.97 27.58 60.26
N TRP A 552 51.26 26.57 60.77
CA TRP A 552 50.10 25.98 60.10
C TRP A 552 48.88 26.93 60.10
N ARG A 553 48.62 27.67 61.19
CA ARG A 553 47.60 28.75 61.19
C ARG A 553 47.91 29.85 60.19
N ARG A 554 49.19 30.23 60.04
CA ARG A 554 49.63 31.23 59.04
C ARG A 554 49.46 30.72 57.60
N GLN A 555 49.60 29.42 57.35
CA GLN A 555 49.34 28.83 56.02
C GLN A 555 47.84 28.72 55.71
N GLN A 556 47.00 28.35 56.67
CA GLN A 556 45.55 28.29 56.44
C GLN A 556 44.92 29.66 56.22
N ALA A 557 45.35 30.70 56.93
CA ALA A 557 44.90 32.08 56.71
C ALA A 557 45.20 32.57 55.28
N LYS A 558 46.32 32.12 54.68
CA LYS A 558 46.67 32.41 53.28
C LYS A 558 45.81 31.63 52.27
N SER A 559 45.40 30.40 52.61
CA SER A 559 44.56 29.57 51.72
C SER A 559 43.08 29.98 51.69
N ALA A 560 42.56 30.55 52.78
CA ALA A 560 41.18 31.03 52.85
C ALA A 560 40.95 32.31 52.01
N LEU A 561 41.93 33.21 51.95
CA LEU A 561 41.87 34.38 51.06
C LEU A 561 41.97 34.00 49.57
N GLY A 562 42.67 32.91 49.23
CA GLY A 562 42.78 32.44 47.83
C GLY A 562 41.52 31.80 47.27
N ARG A 563 40.64 31.22 48.12
CA ARG A 563 39.43 30.52 47.66
C ARG A 563 38.20 31.42 47.49
N PHE A 564 38.19 32.63 48.07
CA PHE A 564 37.10 33.59 47.86
C PHE A 564 37.23 34.40 46.55
N GLY A 565 38.42 34.47 45.93
CA GLY A 565 38.63 35.17 44.66
C GLY A 565 38.22 34.38 43.40
N ALA A 566 38.03 33.06 43.50
CA ALA A 566 37.81 32.19 42.33
C ALA A 566 36.32 31.92 42.02
N ILE A 567 35.37 32.41 42.83
CA ILE A 567 33.92 32.16 42.63
C ILE A 567 33.22 33.31 41.89
N LEU A 568 33.91 34.43 41.62
CA LEU A 568 33.31 35.62 40.97
C LEU A 568 33.64 35.84 39.48
N CYS A 569 34.32 34.91 38.79
CA CYS A 569 34.75 35.10 37.39
C CYS A 569 34.38 33.97 36.41
N VAL A 570 33.21 33.34 36.54
CA VAL A 570 32.65 32.49 35.47
C VAL A 570 31.20 32.89 35.20
N GLY A 571 31.05 33.95 34.41
CA GLY A 571 29.74 34.43 33.97
C GLY A 571 29.87 35.57 32.99
N SER A 572 30.39 35.31 31.77
CA SER A 572 30.13 36.17 30.61
C SER A 572 30.60 35.58 29.27
N VAL A 573 29.69 35.62 28.29
CA VAL A 573 29.86 35.70 26.81
C VAL A 573 30.07 34.43 25.95
N ARG A 574 29.06 34.19 25.07
CA ARG A 574 29.06 33.97 23.58
C ARG A 574 28.00 32.92 23.22
N ALA A 575 26.92 33.13 22.46
CA ALA A 575 26.62 33.89 21.24
C ALA A 575 27.35 33.40 19.96
N LEU A 576 26.54 32.84 19.04
CA LEU A 576 26.73 32.53 17.61
C LEU A 576 27.68 31.37 17.26
N ASP A 577 27.12 30.23 16.80
CA ASP A 577 26.84 29.94 15.38
C ASP A 577 25.59 29.05 15.25
#